data_AF-A0A1D2WWX5-F1
#
_entry.id   AF-A0A1D2WWX5-F1
#
_cell.length_a   1.000
_cell.length_b   1.000
_cell.length_c   1.000
_cell.angle_alpha   90.00
_cell.angle_beta   90.00
_cell.angle_gamma   90.00
#
_symmetry.space_group_name_H-M   'P 1'
#
loop_
_entity.id
_entity.type
_entity.pdbx_description
1 polymer ?
#
loop_
_entity_poly.entity_id
_entity_poly.type
_entity_poly.pdbx_seq_one_letter_code
_entity_poly.pdbx_strand_id
1 'polypeptide(L)'
;MIKNKKEAIDNNFAITRAAEEVRKLSFNDQICLGCGVCESTCPVEAITLNPIAIDARHRRSNDVYFSGHKKIAQNFHAEFDVQKISIDENKCVLCGMCSGLCPIDALVLTIDDVPISEIEAYPHYNSYSKIDDDKCIYCKRCETACPQDAITVMRKLPERQNLVSGEISVSDDDCVYCGICQELCPAEAIVVDNTTGQESIVIDKDKCVYCLVCKRACPVDAISAVCRACSYGEYDFKAEDEVTTGSAVIDDELCVYCGWCEGVCPTDAVETNKPFKGTLEIDQEACQTCGACVDTCPCDALAFPVSTAPGQRLDRITKHDQYCIRCKACAKVCPNGAITVTRTEIDHTPIKSVTWLDAFDAIKN
;
A
#
# COMPACT_ATOMS: atom_id res chain seq x y z
N MET A 1 -23.56 -35.54 -18.44
CA MET A 1 -22.91 -35.00 -17.22
C MET A 1 -22.32 -33.66 -17.57
N ILE A 2 -22.81 -32.59 -16.95
CA ILE A 2 -22.20 -31.27 -17.07
C ILE A 2 -20.89 -31.34 -16.30
N LYS A 3 -19.76 -31.12 -16.97
CA LYS A 3 -18.43 -31.16 -16.37
C LYS A 3 -17.92 -29.74 -16.17
N ASN A 4 -17.07 -29.57 -15.16
CA ASN A 4 -16.31 -28.36 -15.01
C ASN A 4 -15.27 -28.26 -16.14
N LYS A 5 -15.03 -27.05 -16.62
CA LYS A 5 -13.95 -26.71 -17.54
C LYS A 5 -12.94 -25.86 -16.79
N LYS A 6 -11.67 -26.29 -16.79
CA LYS A 6 -10.55 -25.53 -16.25
C LYS A 6 -9.84 -24.79 -17.38
N GLU A 7 -9.61 -23.51 -17.18
CA GLU A 7 -8.76 -22.67 -18.01
C GLU A 7 -7.63 -22.16 -17.12
N ALA A 8 -6.39 -22.19 -17.60
CA ALA A 8 -5.23 -21.72 -16.84
C ALA A 8 -4.37 -20.84 -17.74
N ILE A 9 -3.92 -19.71 -17.20
CA ILE A 9 -3.03 -18.74 -17.85
C ILE A 9 -2.00 -18.37 -16.79
N ASP A 10 -0.73 -18.66 -17.05
CA ASP A 10 0.36 -18.57 -16.06
C ASP A 10 -0.01 -19.35 -14.77
N ASN A 11 0.15 -18.74 -13.59
CA ASN A 11 -0.30 -19.32 -12.32
C ASN A 11 -1.79 -19.12 -12.00
N ASN A 12 -2.53 -18.37 -12.82
CA ASN A 12 -3.95 -18.13 -12.60
C ASN A 12 -4.78 -19.27 -13.21
N PHE A 13 -5.96 -19.53 -12.62
CA PHE A 13 -6.92 -20.46 -13.21
C PHE A 13 -8.35 -19.95 -13.06
N ALA A 14 -9.22 -20.45 -13.94
CA ALA A 14 -10.66 -20.34 -13.83
C ALA A 14 -11.31 -21.71 -14.00
N ILE A 15 -12.23 -22.07 -13.09
CA ILE A 15 -13.09 -23.24 -13.22
C ILE A 15 -14.50 -22.76 -13.55
N THR A 16 -15.01 -23.14 -14.72
CA THR A 16 -16.34 -22.75 -15.18
C THR A 16 -17.24 -23.98 -15.34
N ARG A 17 -18.50 -23.86 -14.91
CA ARG A 17 -19.56 -24.82 -15.19
C ARG A 17 -20.78 -24.07 -15.73
N ALA A 18 -21.11 -24.28 -16.99
CA ALA A 18 -22.31 -23.74 -17.61
C ALA A 18 -23.42 -24.80 -17.61
N ALA A 19 -24.49 -24.54 -16.86
CA ALA A 19 -25.69 -25.37 -16.75
C ALA A 19 -26.94 -24.49 -16.92
N GLU A 20 -27.90 -24.56 -15.98
CA GLU A 20 -28.99 -23.59 -15.85
C GLU A 20 -28.49 -22.22 -15.36
N GLU A 21 -27.44 -22.25 -14.55
CA GLU A 21 -26.66 -21.08 -14.08
C GLU A 21 -25.20 -21.25 -14.52
N VAL A 22 -24.51 -20.13 -14.74
CA VAL A 22 -23.08 -20.11 -15.05
C VAL A 22 -22.30 -19.84 -13.77
N ARG A 23 -21.59 -20.85 -13.29
CA ARG A 23 -20.68 -20.70 -12.14
C ARG A 23 -19.24 -20.61 -12.62
N LYS A 24 -18.52 -19.58 -12.19
CA LYS A 24 -17.11 -19.37 -12.53
C LYS A 24 -16.30 -19.04 -11.27
N LEU A 25 -15.39 -19.94 -10.89
CA LEU A 25 -14.42 -19.71 -9.83
C LEU A 25 -13.11 -19.24 -10.46
N SER A 26 -12.67 -18.02 -10.17
CA SER A 26 -11.42 -17.44 -10.66
C SER A 26 -10.39 -17.35 -9.53
N PHE A 27 -9.12 -17.59 -9.83
CA PHE A 27 -8.00 -17.50 -8.90
C PHE A 27 -6.96 -16.49 -9.38
N ASN A 28 -6.55 -15.59 -8.48
CA ASN A 28 -5.46 -14.64 -8.67
C ASN A 28 -4.27 -15.00 -7.76
N ASP A 29 -3.22 -15.52 -8.37
CA ASP A 29 -2.01 -15.99 -7.69
C ASP A 29 -1.18 -14.84 -7.09
N GLN A 30 -1.21 -13.66 -7.72
CA GLN A 30 -0.39 -12.51 -7.31
C GLN A 30 -0.78 -11.99 -5.92
N ILE A 31 -2.08 -11.95 -5.62
CA ILE A 31 -2.58 -11.50 -4.32
C ILE A 31 -2.64 -12.64 -3.30
N CYS A 32 -2.70 -13.90 -3.72
CA CYS A 32 -2.83 -15.05 -2.83
C CYS A 32 -1.79 -15.07 -1.69
N LEU A 33 -2.27 -15.09 -0.45
CA LEU A 33 -1.42 -15.08 0.76
C LEU A 33 -0.69 -16.41 1.03
N GLY A 34 -1.08 -17.50 0.37
CA GLY A 34 -0.61 -18.83 0.73
C GLY A 34 -1.07 -19.28 2.13
N CYS A 35 -2.20 -18.78 2.65
CA CYS A 35 -2.63 -19.09 4.02
C CYS A 35 -3.14 -20.52 4.23
N GLY A 36 -3.54 -21.21 3.16
CA GLY A 36 -4.09 -22.57 3.21
C GLY A 36 -5.54 -22.69 3.69
N VAL A 37 -6.25 -21.57 3.92
CA VAL A 37 -7.66 -21.61 4.35
C VAL A 37 -8.54 -22.33 3.32
N CYS A 38 -8.31 -22.10 2.04
CA CYS A 38 -9.05 -22.74 0.95
C CYS A 38 -8.80 -24.26 0.86
N GLU A 39 -7.61 -24.74 1.19
CA GLU A 39 -7.29 -26.16 1.28
C GLU A 39 -7.99 -26.79 2.49
N SER A 40 -7.86 -26.19 3.67
CA SER A 40 -8.38 -26.77 4.93
C SER A 40 -9.91 -26.78 5.02
N THR A 41 -10.59 -25.98 4.21
CA THR A 41 -12.06 -25.82 4.25
C THR A 41 -12.75 -26.40 3.02
N CYS A 42 -12.01 -26.96 2.05
CA CYS A 42 -12.61 -27.57 0.87
C CYS A 42 -13.31 -28.90 1.26
N PRO A 43 -14.65 -29.00 1.18
CA PRO A 43 -15.38 -30.19 1.66
C PRO A 43 -15.15 -31.43 0.80
N VAL A 44 -14.55 -31.26 -0.39
CA VAL A 44 -14.29 -32.31 -1.38
C VAL A 44 -12.80 -32.46 -1.67
N GLU A 45 -11.94 -31.81 -0.87
CA GLU A 45 -10.47 -31.90 -1.00
C GLU A 45 -9.98 -31.67 -2.44
N ALA A 46 -10.59 -30.68 -3.10
CA ALA A 46 -10.25 -30.31 -4.48
C ALA A 46 -9.06 -29.36 -4.56
N ILE A 47 -8.71 -28.67 -3.46
CA ILE A 47 -7.65 -27.65 -3.43
C ILE A 47 -6.46 -28.20 -2.65
N THR A 48 -5.26 -27.98 -3.16
CA THR A 48 -3.99 -28.30 -2.50
C THR A 48 -3.11 -27.06 -2.46
N LEU A 49 -2.56 -26.75 -1.28
CA LEU A 49 -1.61 -25.66 -1.09
C LEU A 49 -0.21 -26.15 -1.45
N ASN A 50 0.42 -25.49 -2.42
CA ASN A 50 1.78 -25.80 -2.82
C ASN A 50 2.79 -25.16 -1.85
N PRO A 51 4.03 -25.68 -1.74
CA PRO A 51 5.05 -25.11 -0.86
C PRO A 51 5.36 -23.64 -1.16
N ILE A 52 5.05 -22.76 -0.20
CA ILE A 52 5.10 -21.28 -0.36
C ILE A 52 6.54 -20.74 -0.36
N ALA A 53 7.50 -21.52 0.14
CA ALA A 53 8.84 -21.06 0.53
C ALA A 53 9.69 -20.42 -0.60
N ILE A 54 9.25 -20.46 -1.85
CA ILE A 54 10.02 -20.03 -3.02
C ILE A 54 9.52 -18.69 -3.60
N ASP A 55 8.24 -18.32 -3.40
CA ASP A 55 7.60 -17.18 -4.09
C ASP A 55 7.39 -15.94 -3.19
N ALA A 56 7.83 -15.97 -1.93
CA ALA A 56 7.63 -14.89 -0.95
C ALA A 56 8.33 -13.55 -1.27
N ARG A 57 8.90 -13.38 -2.47
CA ARG A 57 9.75 -12.25 -2.85
C ARG A 57 9.16 -11.31 -3.91
N HIS A 58 7.96 -11.58 -4.43
CA HIS A 58 7.27 -10.70 -5.40
C HIS A 58 6.61 -9.44 -4.81
N ARG A 59 7.00 -8.99 -3.61
CA ARG A 59 6.40 -7.76 -3.03
C ARG A 59 6.84 -6.52 -3.80
N ARG A 60 5.85 -5.71 -4.19
CA ARG A 60 6.01 -4.52 -5.06
C ARG A 60 6.44 -3.24 -4.35
N SER A 61 6.45 -3.16 -3.02
CA SER A 61 6.96 -1.96 -2.34
C SER A 61 7.98 -2.19 -1.24
N ASN A 62 8.94 -1.28 -1.26
CA ASN A 62 10.09 -1.09 -0.40
C ASN A 62 11.10 -2.24 -0.37
N ASP A 63 12.30 -1.96 -0.92
CA ASP A 63 13.53 -2.76 -0.77
C ASP A 63 14.05 -2.81 0.68
N VAL A 64 13.30 -2.26 1.63
CA VAL A 64 13.69 -2.05 3.02
C VAL A 64 12.54 -2.53 3.90
N TYR A 65 12.84 -3.38 4.88
CA TYR A 65 11.92 -3.70 5.96
C TYR A 65 11.55 -2.42 6.72
N PHE A 66 10.39 -2.38 7.37
CA PHE A 66 10.02 -1.25 8.23
C PHE A 66 11.09 -0.90 9.29
N SER A 67 11.89 -1.89 9.71
CA SER A 67 13.03 -1.68 10.61
C SER A 67 14.28 -1.03 9.95
N GLY A 68 14.20 -0.56 8.70
CA GLY A 68 15.31 0.13 8.02
C GLY A 68 16.40 -0.81 7.49
N HIS A 69 16.29 -2.12 7.73
CA HIS A 69 17.16 -3.12 7.12
C HIS A 69 16.77 -3.32 5.66
N LYS A 70 17.75 -3.32 4.74
CA LYS A 70 17.51 -3.75 3.36
C LYS A 70 16.97 -5.19 3.38
N LYS A 71 15.96 -5.47 2.56
CA LYS A 71 15.52 -6.84 2.27
C LYS A 71 16.75 -7.62 1.81
N ILE A 72 17.02 -8.73 2.48
CA ILE A 72 18.25 -9.49 2.25
C ILE A 72 18.10 -10.24 0.91
N ALA A 73 18.65 -9.67 -0.17
CA ALA A 73 18.70 -10.29 -1.49
C ALA A 73 19.74 -11.42 -1.61
N GLN A 74 19.95 -12.21 -0.54
CA GLN A 74 21.02 -13.23 -0.51
C GLN A 74 20.62 -14.56 -1.15
N ASN A 75 19.33 -14.77 -1.43
CA ASN A 75 18.87 -15.99 -2.09
C ASN A 75 18.76 -15.74 -3.60
N PHE A 76 19.30 -16.66 -4.39
CA PHE A 76 19.24 -16.67 -5.86
C PHE A 76 17.84 -16.29 -6.38
N HIS A 77 17.76 -15.29 -7.27
CA HIS A 77 16.55 -14.88 -7.98
C HIS A 77 16.30 -15.83 -9.15
N ALA A 78 16.08 -17.11 -8.87
CA ALA A 78 15.37 -17.91 -9.84
C ALA A 78 13.89 -17.59 -9.63
N GLU A 79 13.29 -16.93 -10.62
CA GLU A 79 11.84 -16.87 -10.78
C GLU A 79 11.36 -18.31 -10.92
N PHE A 80 11.01 -18.92 -9.79
CA PHE A 80 10.27 -20.16 -9.81
C PHE A 80 8.81 -19.75 -9.87
N ASP A 81 8.26 -19.83 -11.08
CA ASP A 81 6.84 -19.66 -11.33
C ASP A 81 6.11 -20.87 -10.73
N VAL A 82 5.81 -20.80 -9.43
CA VAL A 82 5.12 -21.86 -8.71
C VAL A 82 3.78 -21.33 -8.25
N GLN A 83 2.73 -21.74 -8.97
CA GLN A 83 1.35 -21.53 -8.56
C GLN A 83 1.15 -21.90 -7.08
N LYS A 84 0.59 -21.00 -6.27
CA LYS A 84 0.47 -21.21 -4.81
C LYS A 84 -0.55 -22.27 -4.44
N ILE A 85 -1.60 -22.46 -5.26
CA ILE A 85 -2.63 -23.48 -5.04
C ILE A 85 -2.95 -24.24 -6.32
N SER A 86 -3.08 -25.56 -6.19
CA SER A 86 -3.58 -26.42 -7.26
C SER A 86 -5.04 -26.75 -6.99
N ILE A 87 -5.86 -26.84 -8.04
CA ILE A 87 -7.26 -27.27 -7.94
C ILE A 87 -7.59 -28.41 -8.93
N ASP A 88 -8.27 -29.44 -8.44
CA ASP A 88 -8.82 -30.56 -9.21
C ASP A 88 -10.25 -30.24 -9.64
N GLU A 89 -10.42 -29.95 -10.93
CA GLU A 89 -11.71 -29.62 -11.53
C GLU A 89 -12.71 -30.78 -11.53
N ASN A 90 -12.25 -32.03 -11.38
CA ASN A 90 -13.14 -33.19 -11.34
C ASN A 90 -13.75 -33.40 -9.95
N LYS A 91 -13.07 -32.91 -8.90
CA LYS A 91 -13.59 -32.91 -7.52
C LYS A 91 -14.37 -31.65 -7.19
N CYS A 92 -13.96 -30.50 -7.72
CA CYS A 92 -14.56 -29.21 -7.41
C CYS A 92 -16.08 -29.21 -7.70
N VAL A 93 -16.88 -28.80 -6.72
CA VAL A 93 -18.35 -28.72 -6.88
C VAL A 93 -18.86 -27.28 -7.08
N LEU A 94 -17.96 -26.29 -7.09
CA LEU A 94 -18.26 -24.85 -7.17
C LEU A 94 -19.23 -24.38 -6.06
N CYS A 95 -18.94 -24.78 -4.81
CA CYS A 95 -19.73 -24.42 -3.64
C CYS A 95 -19.46 -22.99 -3.12
N GLY A 96 -18.34 -22.38 -3.47
CA GLY A 96 -17.99 -21.00 -3.08
C GLY A 96 -17.32 -20.83 -1.72
N MET A 97 -17.16 -21.90 -0.91
CA MET A 97 -16.53 -21.79 0.41
C MET A 97 -15.11 -21.20 0.35
N CYS A 98 -14.29 -21.65 -0.60
CA CYS A 98 -12.94 -21.11 -0.77
C CYS A 98 -12.90 -19.64 -1.19
N SER A 99 -14.00 -19.12 -1.75
CA SER A 99 -14.15 -17.72 -2.10
C SER A 99 -14.64 -16.91 -0.90
N GLY A 100 -15.72 -17.33 -0.24
CA GLY A 100 -16.24 -16.63 0.96
C GLY A 100 -15.33 -16.71 2.20
N LEU A 101 -14.40 -17.68 2.24
CA LEU A 101 -13.40 -17.83 3.31
C LEU A 101 -12.01 -17.31 2.91
N CYS A 102 -11.86 -16.74 1.71
CA CYS A 102 -10.60 -16.10 1.33
C CYS A 102 -10.52 -14.73 2.02
N PRO A 103 -9.50 -14.44 2.84
CA PRO A 103 -9.44 -13.16 3.58
C PRO A 103 -9.12 -11.94 2.71
N ILE A 104 -8.83 -12.16 1.42
CA ILE A 104 -8.31 -11.16 0.47
C ILE A 104 -8.85 -11.39 -0.95
N ASP A 105 -9.90 -12.19 -1.09
CA ASP A 105 -10.55 -12.45 -2.38
C ASP A 105 -9.65 -12.94 -3.54
N ALA A 106 -8.54 -13.62 -3.22
CA ALA A 106 -7.71 -14.31 -4.23
C ALA A 106 -8.49 -15.40 -4.98
N LEU A 107 -9.60 -15.87 -4.42
CA LEU A 107 -10.55 -16.77 -5.06
C LEU A 107 -11.91 -16.09 -5.11
N VAL A 108 -12.43 -15.85 -6.32
CA VAL A 108 -13.74 -15.22 -6.52
C VAL A 108 -14.64 -16.20 -7.27
N LEU A 109 -15.72 -16.64 -6.63
CA LEU A 109 -16.80 -17.34 -7.31
C LEU A 109 -17.83 -16.32 -7.78
N THR A 110 -18.17 -16.35 -9.06
CA THR A 110 -19.34 -15.67 -9.61
C THR A 110 -20.42 -16.67 -10.01
N ILE A 111 -21.68 -16.26 -9.86
CA ILE A 111 -22.87 -16.97 -10.34
C ILE A 111 -23.61 -16.00 -11.26
N ASP A 112 -23.72 -16.36 -12.54
CA ASP A 112 -24.26 -15.49 -13.59
C ASP A 112 -23.59 -14.10 -13.59
N ASP A 113 -22.25 -14.11 -13.49
CA ASP A 113 -21.36 -12.94 -13.42
C ASP A 113 -21.50 -12.05 -12.17
N VAL A 114 -22.32 -12.42 -11.19
CA VAL A 114 -22.41 -11.74 -9.89
C VAL A 114 -21.49 -12.42 -8.86
N PRO A 115 -20.55 -11.70 -8.21
CA PRO A 115 -19.74 -12.24 -7.12
C PRO A 115 -20.58 -12.75 -5.97
N ILE A 116 -20.22 -13.89 -5.39
CA ILE A 116 -20.97 -14.44 -4.25
C ILE A 116 -20.97 -13.54 -3.00
N SER A 117 -20.00 -12.63 -2.87
CA SER A 117 -19.98 -11.63 -1.80
C SER A 117 -21.18 -10.68 -1.86
N GLU A 118 -21.78 -10.47 -3.03
CA GLU A 118 -22.97 -9.63 -3.22
C GLU A 118 -24.29 -10.41 -3.05
N ILE A 119 -24.23 -11.73 -2.86
CA ILE A 119 -25.40 -12.59 -2.75
C ILE A 119 -25.66 -12.93 -1.28
N GLU A 120 -26.80 -12.50 -0.73
CA GLU A 120 -27.16 -12.68 0.70
C GLU A 120 -27.07 -14.14 1.20
N ALA A 121 -27.27 -15.12 0.30
CA ALA A 121 -27.18 -16.53 0.64
C ALA A 121 -25.76 -17.04 0.95
N TYR A 122 -24.73 -16.27 0.59
CA TYR A 122 -23.32 -16.66 0.67
C TYR A 122 -22.59 -15.88 1.76
N PRO A 123 -22.08 -16.56 2.80
CA PRO A 123 -21.30 -15.93 3.84
C PRO A 123 -19.96 -15.38 3.34
N HIS A 124 -19.56 -14.22 3.87
CA HIS A 124 -18.28 -13.58 3.64
C HIS A 124 -17.86 -12.77 4.88
N TYR A 125 -16.62 -12.31 4.94
CA TYR A 125 -16.11 -11.52 6.06
C TYR A 125 -16.64 -10.08 6.03
N ASN A 126 -16.92 -9.49 7.20
CA ASN A 126 -17.29 -8.07 7.30
C ASN A 126 -16.05 -7.15 7.31
N SER A 127 -15.01 -7.48 6.52
CA SER A 127 -13.75 -6.75 6.51
C SER A 127 -13.85 -5.51 5.63
N TYR A 128 -13.27 -4.40 6.06
CA TYR A 128 -13.22 -3.18 5.26
C TYR A 128 -12.07 -2.28 5.72
N SER A 129 -11.61 -1.42 4.83
CA SER A 129 -10.81 -0.24 5.16
C SER A 129 -11.43 0.94 4.44
N LYS A 130 -11.76 2.01 5.17
CA LYS A 130 -12.38 3.20 4.57
C LYS A 130 -11.65 4.47 5.00
N ILE A 131 -11.62 5.46 4.10
CA ILE A 131 -11.07 6.78 4.35
C ILE A 131 -12.23 7.78 4.39
N ASP A 132 -12.29 8.56 5.45
CA ASP A 132 -13.16 9.72 5.61
C ASP A 132 -12.48 10.92 4.95
N ASP A 133 -12.91 11.24 3.73
CA ASP A 133 -12.34 12.34 2.94
C ASP A 133 -12.52 13.72 3.61
N ASP A 134 -13.54 13.90 4.46
CA ASP A 134 -13.75 15.16 5.19
C ASP A 134 -12.71 15.37 6.29
N LYS A 135 -12.13 14.29 6.82
CA LYS A 135 -11.03 14.33 7.81
C LYS A 135 -9.64 14.19 7.18
N CYS A 136 -9.57 13.76 5.92
CA CYS A 136 -8.31 13.48 5.24
C CYS A 136 -7.62 14.79 4.81
N ILE A 137 -6.37 14.97 5.25
CA ILE A 137 -5.53 16.12 4.86
C ILE A 137 -4.55 15.78 3.72
N TYR A 138 -4.74 14.64 3.04
CA TYR A 138 -3.93 14.18 1.90
C TYR A 138 -2.41 14.17 2.18
N CYS A 139 -2.00 13.80 3.40
CA CYS A 139 -0.60 13.84 3.82
C CYS A 139 0.29 12.73 3.24
N LYS A 140 -0.29 11.74 2.54
CA LYS A 140 0.38 10.57 1.92
C LYS A 140 1.04 9.57 2.87
N ARG A 141 0.85 9.68 4.19
CA ARG A 141 1.40 8.71 5.16
C ARG A 141 0.86 7.30 4.98
N CYS A 142 -0.44 7.15 4.76
CA CYS A 142 -1.08 5.85 4.53
C CYS A 142 -0.63 5.20 3.22
N GLU A 143 -0.47 5.98 2.15
CA GLU A 143 0.12 5.54 0.86
C GLU A 143 1.52 4.98 1.08
N THR A 144 2.38 5.67 1.85
CA THR A 144 3.75 5.21 2.13
C THR A 144 3.80 4.00 3.07
N ALA A 145 2.87 3.90 4.01
CA ALA A 145 2.85 2.84 5.02
C ALA A 145 2.16 1.55 4.55
N CYS A 146 1.43 1.58 3.44
CA CYS A 146 0.66 0.44 2.96
C CYS A 146 1.60 -0.67 2.46
N PRO A 147 1.64 -1.85 3.09
CA PRO A 147 2.56 -2.92 2.68
C PRO A 147 2.17 -3.61 1.36
N GLN A 148 1.03 -3.22 0.77
CA GLN A 148 0.46 -3.80 -0.44
C GLN A 148 0.27 -2.76 -1.56
N ASP A 149 0.69 -1.51 -1.35
CA ASP A 149 0.46 -0.39 -2.29
C ASP A 149 -1.01 -0.17 -2.68
N ALA A 150 -1.94 -0.64 -1.83
CA ALA A 150 -3.37 -0.56 -2.07
C ALA A 150 -3.94 0.86 -1.90
N ILE A 151 -3.14 1.89 -1.63
CA ILE A 151 -3.65 3.23 -1.32
C ILE A 151 -2.99 4.25 -2.24
N THR A 152 -3.81 4.99 -2.98
CA THR A 152 -3.36 6.13 -3.79
C THR A 152 -3.89 7.43 -3.20
N VAL A 153 -2.98 8.36 -2.89
CA VAL A 153 -3.34 9.69 -2.38
C VAL A 153 -2.89 10.76 -3.37
N MET A 154 -3.85 11.44 -3.97
CA MET A 154 -3.60 12.59 -4.84
C MET A 154 -3.82 13.88 -4.05
N ARG A 155 -2.94 14.86 -4.25
CA ARG A 155 -3.13 16.22 -3.72
C ARG A 155 -2.71 17.25 -4.75
N LYS A 156 -3.51 18.30 -4.87
CA LYS A 156 -3.20 19.52 -5.59
C LYS A 156 -2.78 20.57 -4.56
N LEU A 157 -1.52 20.98 -4.66
CA LEU A 157 -0.98 22.05 -3.83
C LEU A 157 -1.32 23.41 -4.46
N PRO A 158 -1.41 24.47 -3.65
CA PRO A 158 -1.42 25.85 -4.13
C PRO A 158 -0.29 26.17 -5.12
N GLU A 159 -0.57 27.08 -6.05
CA GLU A 159 0.46 27.65 -6.92
C GLU A 159 1.36 28.58 -6.10
N ARG A 160 2.68 28.45 -6.26
CA ARG A 160 3.68 29.21 -5.49
C ARG A 160 3.44 30.71 -5.56
N GLN A 161 3.08 31.23 -6.74
CA GLN A 161 2.85 32.65 -7.00
C GLN A 161 1.73 33.26 -6.15
N ASN A 162 0.78 32.45 -5.68
CA ASN A 162 -0.31 32.92 -4.81
C ASN A 162 0.09 32.96 -3.33
N LEU A 163 1.23 32.37 -2.98
CA LEU A 163 1.75 32.29 -1.60
C LEU A 163 2.92 33.25 -1.34
N VAL A 164 3.27 34.08 -2.33
CA VAL A 164 4.33 35.08 -2.24
C VAL A 164 3.84 36.40 -2.79
N SER A 165 4.25 37.51 -2.17
CA SER A 165 3.87 38.84 -2.62
C SER A 165 5.05 39.79 -2.64
N GLY A 166 5.17 40.53 -3.73
CA GLY A 166 6.22 41.50 -3.94
C GLY A 166 6.18 42.10 -5.34
N GLU A 167 7.08 43.03 -5.56
CA GLU A 167 7.29 43.68 -6.84
C GLU A 167 8.78 43.56 -7.20
N ILE A 168 9.07 43.28 -8.46
CA ILE A 168 10.43 43.18 -8.98
C ILE A 168 10.48 43.74 -10.40
N SER A 169 11.51 44.54 -10.69
CA SER A 169 11.83 45.08 -12.00
C SER A 169 13.35 45.23 -12.16
N VAL A 170 13.80 45.24 -13.41
CA VAL A 170 15.20 45.46 -13.76
C VAL A 170 15.28 46.69 -14.66
N SER A 171 16.30 47.53 -14.45
CA SER A 171 16.66 48.62 -15.34
C SER A 171 17.54 48.07 -16.46
N ASP A 172 17.05 48.11 -17.70
CA ASP A 172 17.82 47.69 -18.88
C ASP A 172 19.00 48.63 -19.16
N ASP A 173 18.89 49.90 -18.76
CA ASP A 173 19.95 50.91 -18.95
C ASP A 173 21.14 50.68 -17.99
N ASP A 174 20.87 50.20 -16.77
CA ASP A 174 21.89 49.98 -15.75
C ASP A 174 22.42 48.54 -15.74
N CYS A 175 21.66 47.58 -16.26
CA CYS A 175 22.03 46.17 -16.25
C CYS A 175 23.23 45.90 -17.18
N VAL A 176 24.30 45.32 -16.63
CA VAL A 176 25.48 44.91 -17.40
C VAL A 176 25.50 43.42 -17.76
N TYR A 177 24.36 42.74 -17.61
CA TYR A 177 24.16 41.32 -17.95
C TYR A 177 25.23 40.35 -17.40
N CYS A 178 25.79 40.65 -16.23
CA CYS A 178 26.88 39.86 -15.62
C CYS A 178 26.49 38.46 -15.13
N GLY A 179 25.19 38.13 -15.04
CA GLY A 179 24.71 36.81 -14.62
C GLY A 179 24.70 36.51 -13.12
N ILE A 180 25.30 37.35 -12.26
CA ILE A 180 25.36 37.12 -10.79
C ILE A 180 23.97 36.88 -10.18
N CYS A 181 22.95 37.63 -10.61
CA CYS A 181 21.59 37.47 -10.12
C CYS A 181 20.93 36.16 -10.53
N GLN A 182 21.30 35.58 -11.68
CA GLN A 182 20.88 34.25 -12.12
C GLN A 182 21.53 33.18 -11.25
N GLU A 183 22.86 33.22 -11.08
CA GLU A 183 23.61 32.23 -10.30
C GLU A 183 23.17 32.16 -8.84
N LEU A 184 22.79 33.31 -8.26
CA LEU A 184 22.37 33.39 -6.86
C LEU A 184 20.86 33.23 -6.65
N CYS A 185 20.04 33.10 -7.71
CA CYS A 185 18.59 32.98 -7.56
C CYS A 185 18.23 31.57 -7.06
N PRO A 186 17.81 31.39 -5.78
CA PRO A 186 17.53 30.06 -5.25
C PRO A 186 16.30 29.39 -5.89
N ALA A 187 15.44 30.19 -6.52
CA ALA A 187 14.23 29.73 -7.19
C ALA A 187 14.41 29.56 -8.70
N GLU A 188 15.61 29.81 -9.23
CA GLU A 188 15.92 29.77 -10.67
C GLU A 188 14.92 30.59 -11.51
N ALA A 189 14.51 31.73 -10.97
CA ALA A 189 13.50 32.62 -11.55
C ALA A 189 14.09 33.62 -12.55
N ILE A 190 15.42 33.74 -12.65
CA ILE A 190 16.10 34.75 -13.46
C ILE A 190 16.90 34.04 -14.54
N VAL A 191 16.70 34.43 -15.79
CA VAL A 191 17.51 33.99 -16.94
C VAL A 191 18.18 35.22 -17.54
N VAL A 192 19.49 35.18 -17.69
CA VAL A 192 20.32 36.22 -18.30
C VAL A 192 21.00 35.64 -19.53
N ASP A 193 20.76 36.25 -20.68
CA ASP A 193 21.58 36.06 -21.87
C ASP A 193 22.68 37.14 -21.87
N ASN A 194 23.94 36.71 -21.89
CA ASN A 194 25.11 37.59 -21.95
C ASN A 194 25.84 37.48 -23.30
N THR A 195 25.20 36.86 -24.30
CA THR A 195 25.72 36.75 -25.66
C THR A 195 25.76 38.13 -26.29
N THR A 196 26.94 38.50 -26.81
CA THR A 196 27.15 39.82 -27.41
C THR A 196 26.16 40.10 -28.54
N GLY A 197 25.37 41.17 -28.40
CA GLY A 197 24.34 41.57 -29.36
C GLY A 197 22.97 40.87 -29.19
N GLN A 198 22.80 40.07 -28.14
CA GLN A 198 21.55 39.39 -27.77
C GLN A 198 21.25 39.50 -26.26
N GLU A 199 21.88 40.46 -25.60
CA GLU A 199 21.83 40.59 -24.15
C GLU A 199 20.38 40.78 -23.67
N SER A 200 19.96 39.97 -22.72
CA SER A 200 18.61 40.05 -22.17
C SER A 200 18.55 39.52 -20.75
N ILE A 201 17.55 39.98 -20.00
CA ILE A 201 17.25 39.47 -18.66
C ILE A 201 15.74 39.27 -18.53
N VAL A 202 15.34 38.09 -18.10
CA VAL A 202 13.94 37.72 -17.89
C VAL A 202 13.76 37.21 -16.47
N ILE A 203 12.75 37.73 -15.77
CA ILE A 203 12.36 37.28 -14.44
C ILE A 203 10.99 36.61 -14.51
N ASP A 204 10.96 35.31 -14.26
CA ASP A 204 9.75 34.50 -14.11
C ASP A 204 9.12 34.77 -12.74
N LYS A 205 8.01 35.52 -12.75
CA LYS A 205 7.29 35.90 -11.53
C LYS A 205 6.60 34.73 -10.85
N ASP A 206 6.31 33.66 -11.59
CA ASP A 206 5.62 32.48 -11.06
C ASP A 206 6.58 31.63 -10.20
N LYS A 207 7.89 31.75 -10.48
CA LYS A 207 8.96 31.14 -9.68
C LYS A 207 9.51 32.04 -8.58
N CYS A 208 9.52 33.36 -8.78
CA CYS A 208 10.12 34.33 -7.88
C CYS A 208 9.46 34.33 -6.49
N VAL A 209 10.26 34.20 -5.43
CA VAL A 209 9.79 34.25 -4.02
C VAL A 209 10.10 35.57 -3.32
N TYR A 210 10.53 36.59 -4.07
CA TYR A 210 10.85 37.94 -3.57
C TYR A 210 11.83 37.96 -2.38
N CYS A 211 12.83 37.06 -2.35
CA CYS A 211 13.83 36.97 -1.26
C CYS A 211 14.87 38.12 -1.22
N LEU A 212 14.90 38.95 -2.28
CA LEU A 212 15.76 40.12 -2.44
C LEU A 212 17.27 39.83 -2.57
N VAL A 213 17.66 38.57 -2.78
CA VAL A 213 19.08 38.20 -2.98
C VAL A 213 19.66 38.88 -4.23
N CYS A 214 18.94 38.83 -5.36
CA CYS A 214 19.37 39.45 -6.62
C CYS A 214 19.58 40.97 -6.51
N LYS A 215 18.69 41.66 -5.77
CA LYS A 215 18.82 43.09 -5.48
C LYS A 215 20.11 43.39 -4.71
N ARG A 216 20.39 42.64 -3.64
CA ARG A 216 21.58 42.86 -2.79
C ARG A 216 22.89 42.49 -3.45
N ALA A 217 22.86 41.52 -4.36
CA ALA A 217 24.04 41.03 -5.05
C ALA A 217 24.36 41.80 -6.35
N CYS A 218 23.44 42.66 -6.82
CA CYS A 218 23.65 43.40 -8.06
C CYS A 218 24.78 44.44 -7.86
N PRO A 219 25.90 44.34 -8.60
CA PRO A 219 27.05 45.24 -8.41
C PRO A 219 26.80 46.68 -8.89
N VAL A 220 25.71 46.88 -9.65
CA VAL A 220 25.34 48.14 -10.29
C VAL A 220 23.94 48.61 -9.89
N ASP A 221 23.34 48.00 -8.86
CA ASP A 221 22.01 48.34 -8.35
C ASP A 221 20.86 48.38 -9.38
N ALA A 222 21.00 47.66 -10.51
CA ALA A 222 20.02 47.63 -11.61
C ALA A 222 18.69 46.93 -11.27
N ILE A 223 18.60 46.21 -10.14
CA ILE A 223 17.42 45.43 -9.77
C ILE A 223 16.66 46.11 -8.63
N SER A 224 15.43 46.53 -8.91
CA SER A 224 14.48 46.99 -7.91
C SER A 224 13.57 45.85 -7.49
N ALA A 225 13.63 45.46 -6.20
CA ALA A 225 12.76 44.44 -5.63
C ALA A 225 12.28 44.83 -4.22
N VAL A 226 11.03 44.49 -3.91
CA VAL A 226 10.40 44.66 -2.60
C VAL A 226 9.57 43.42 -2.29
N CYS A 227 9.70 42.91 -1.06
CA CYS A 227 8.80 41.89 -0.52
C CYS A 227 7.66 42.60 0.21
N ARG A 228 6.41 42.21 -0.10
CA ARG A 228 5.20 42.80 0.49
C ARG A 228 4.52 41.87 1.51
N ALA A 229 4.98 40.62 1.61
CA ALA A 229 4.34 39.58 2.42
C ALA A 229 4.05 39.99 3.88
N CYS A 230 4.98 40.66 4.58
CA CYS A 230 4.75 41.04 5.98
C CYS A 230 3.83 42.26 6.16
N SER A 231 3.79 43.19 5.19
CA SER A 231 3.07 44.45 5.32
C SER A 231 1.67 44.41 4.71
N TYR A 232 1.51 43.65 3.64
CA TYR A 232 0.27 43.54 2.88
C TYR A 232 -0.24 42.10 2.78
N GLY A 233 0.40 41.12 3.43
CA GLY A 233 0.04 39.70 3.31
C GLY A 233 -1.42 39.40 3.63
N GLU A 234 -2.03 40.08 4.61
CA GLU A 234 -3.46 39.90 4.93
C GLU A 234 -4.40 40.32 3.77
N TYR A 235 -3.94 41.19 2.86
CA TYR A 235 -4.70 41.65 1.69
C TYR A 235 -4.28 40.94 0.40
N ASP A 236 -2.99 40.59 0.30
CA ASP A 236 -2.39 40.00 -0.89
C ASP A 236 -2.60 38.46 -0.93
N PHE A 237 -2.71 37.79 0.23
CA PHE A 237 -2.97 36.35 0.33
C PHE A 237 -4.45 36.08 0.63
N LYS A 238 -5.06 35.19 -0.15
CA LYS A 238 -6.44 34.78 0.05
C LYS A 238 -6.47 33.36 0.56
N ALA A 239 -7.28 33.11 1.58
CA ALA A 239 -7.47 31.77 2.14
C ALA A 239 -7.88 30.73 1.08
N GLU A 240 -8.60 31.15 0.03
CA GLU A 240 -9.01 30.35 -1.12
C GLU A 240 -7.81 29.76 -1.88
N ASP A 241 -6.71 30.51 -1.96
CA ASP A 241 -5.49 30.14 -2.67
C ASP A 241 -4.58 29.24 -1.83
N GLU A 242 -4.84 29.13 -0.52
CA GLU A 242 -4.04 28.31 0.41
C GLU A 242 -4.58 26.87 0.55
N VAL A 243 -5.71 26.56 -0.08
CA VAL A 243 -6.39 25.28 0.08
C VAL A 243 -5.66 24.17 -0.68
N THR A 244 -5.29 23.11 0.06
CA THR A 244 -4.86 21.85 -0.55
C THR A 244 -6.08 20.96 -0.73
N THR A 245 -6.38 20.61 -1.98
CA THR A 245 -7.47 19.67 -2.32
C THR A 245 -6.88 18.34 -2.76
N GLY A 246 -7.63 17.25 -2.66
CA GLY A 246 -7.12 15.94 -3.05
C GLY A 246 -8.20 14.88 -3.11
N SER A 247 -7.75 13.64 -3.25
CA SER A 247 -8.57 12.44 -3.12
C SER A 247 -7.70 11.31 -2.60
N ALA A 248 -8.27 10.44 -1.77
CA ALA A 248 -7.60 9.22 -1.31
C ALA A 248 -8.48 8.01 -1.65
N VAL A 249 -7.90 7.02 -2.32
CA VAL A 249 -8.62 5.81 -2.75
C VAL A 249 -7.88 4.58 -2.28
N ILE A 250 -8.64 3.60 -1.78
CA ILE A 250 -8.15 2.27 -1.44
C ILE A 250 -8.58 1.32 -2.56
N ASP A 251 -7.64 0.53 -3.07
CA ASP A 251 -7.87 -0.59 -3.97
C ASP A 251 -8.24 -1.82 -3.13
N ASP A 252 -9.51 -2.22 -3.20
CA ASP A 252 -10.05 -3.34 -2.42
C ASP A 252 -9.48 -4.70 -2.86
N GLU A 253 -8.98 -4.85 -4.09
CA GLU A 253 -8.37 -6.10 -4.56
C GLU A 253 -6.97 -6.33 -3.95
N LEU A 254 -6.27 -5.24 -3.63
CA LEU A 254 -4.93 -5.28 -3.02
C LEU A 254 -4.97 -5.14 -1.49
N CYS A 255 -6.04 -4.57 -0.94
CA CYS A 255 -6.17 -4.32 0.49
C CYS A 255 -6.27 -5.64 1.27
N VAL A 256 -5.40 -5.78 2.28
CA VAL A 256 -5.42 -6.93 3.20
C VAL A 256 -5.97 -6.58 4.58
N TYR A 257 -6.56 -5.40 4.76
CA TYR A 257 -7.18 -4.94 6.01
C TYR A 257 -6.22 -4.95 7.22
N CYS A 258 -4.94 -4.68 6.99
CA CYS A 258 -3.92 -4.73 8.04
C CYS A 258 -4.05 -3.60 9.08
N GLY A 259 -4.60 -2.44 8.70
CA GLY A 259 -4.77 -1.27 9.57
C GLY A 259 -3.53 -0.38 9.70
N TRP A 260 -2.51 -0.53 8.84
CA TRP A 260 -1.37 0.40 8.82
C TRP A 260 -1.82 1.83 8.56
N CYS A 261 -2.74 2.01 7.60
CA CYS A 261 -3.31 3.29 7.24
C CYS A 261 -4.02 3.99 8.40
N GLU A 262 -4.78 3.25 9.20
CA GLU A 262 -5.38 3.72 10.46
C GLU A 262 -4.30 4.10 11.48
N GLY A 263 -3.31 3.23 11.72
CA GLY A 263 -2.28 3.48 12.73
C GLY A 263 -1.32 4.65 12.43
N VAL A 264 -1.12 5.03 11.17
CA VAL A 264 -0.24 6.16 10.78
C VAL A 264 -1.00 7.46 10.54
N CYS A 265 -2.33 7.43 10.53
CA CYS A 265 -3.17 8.57 10.19
C CYS A 265 -3.10 9.63 11.30
N PRO A 266 -2.67 10.87 11.02
CA PRO A 266 -2.57 11.92 12.03
C PRO A 266 -3.92 12.56 12.40
N THR A 267 -4.98 12.29 11.63
CA THR A 267 -6.30 12.91 11.78
C THR A 267 -7.41 11.88 12.04
N ASP A 268 -7.04 10.62 12.29
CA ASP A 268 -7.98 9.51 12.49
C ASP A 268 -9.04 9.41 11.37
N ALA A 269 -8.64 9.76 10.14
CA ALA A 269 -9.48 9.72 8.95
C ALA A 269 -9.69 8.31 8.39
N VAL A 270 -9.08 7.28 8.97
CA VAL A 270 -9.13 5.92 8.42
C VAL A 270 -9.64 4.96 9.48
N GLU A 271 -10.55 4.07 9.09
CA GLU A 271 -11.10 3.02 9.95
C GLU A 271 -10.94 1.67 9.23
N THR A 272 -10.42 0.66 9.93
CA THR A 272 -10.23 -0.69 9.39
C THR A 272 -10.89 -1.74 10.28
N ASN A 273 -11.71 -2.60 9.68
CA ASN A 273 -12.21 -3.82 10.31
C ASN A 273 -11.53 -5.07 9.73
N LYS A 274 -11.06 -5.94 10.62
CA LYS A 274 -10.29 -7.14 10.26
C LYS A 274 -11.18 -8.38 10.23
N PRO A 275 -10.89 -9.37 9.36
CA PRO A 275 -11.68 -10.61 9.30
C PRO A 275 -11.55 -11.45 10.57
N PHE A 276 -10.38 -11.43 11.22
CA PHE A 276 -10.04 -12.34 12.31
C PHE A 276 -9.52 -11.58 13.54
N LYS A 277 -9.93 -12.03 14.73
CA LYS A 277 -9.27 -11.72 16.00
C LYS A 277 -8.58 -12.96 16.56
N GLY A 278 -7.54 -12.77 17.35
CA GLY A 278 -6.81 -13.85 18.00
C GLY A 278 -5.38 -13.46 18.36
N THR A 279 -4.52 -14.45 18.64
CA THR A 279 -3.14 -14.21 19.09
C THR A 279 -2.10 -14.60 18.04
N LEU A 280 -0.94 -13.94 18.11
CA LEU A 280 0.28 -14.28 17.39
C LEU A 280 1.39 -14.45 18.42
N GLU A 281 1.94 -15.65 18.56
CA GLU A 281 2.98 -15.97 19.54
C GLU A 281 4.23 -16.46 18.81
N ILE A 282 5.41 -16.06 19.32
CA ILE A 282 6.70 -16.37 18.72
C ILE A 282 7.61 -16.92 19.81
N ASP A 283 8.05 -18.16 19.63
CA ASP A 283 9.09 -18.77 20.43
C ASP A 283 10.46 -18.27 19.96
N GLN A 284 11.04 -17.37 20.76
CA GLN A 284 12.33 -16.74 20.46
C GLN A 284 13.51 -17.71 20.57
N GLU A 285 13.37 -18.84 21.27
CA GLU A 285 14.43 -19.85 21.39
C GLU A 285 14.44 -20.80 20.18
N ALA A 286 13.25 -21.22 19.72
CA ALA A 286 13.09 -22.05 18.54
C ALA A 286 13.42 -21.30 17.22
N CYS A 287 13.16 -20.00 17.17
CA CYS A 287 13.33 -19.17 15.97
C CYS A 287 14.80 -19.06 15.53
N GLN A 288 15.21 -19.62 14.39
CA GLN A 288 16.61 -19.52 13.93
C GLN A 288 16.91 -18.28 13.05
N THR A 289 16.06 -17.25 13.10
CA THR A 289 16.24 -16.00 12.33
C THR A 289 16.42 -16.18 10.81
N CYS A 290 15.72 -17.15 10.20
CA CYS A 290 15.85 -17.41 8.76
C CYS A 290 15.15 -16.39 7.84
N GLY A 291 14.25 -15.55 8.37
CA GLY A 291 13.56 -14.49 7.62
C GLY A 291 12.28 -14.91 6.89
N ALA A 292 12.01 -16.20 6.72
CA ALA A 292 10.86 -16.68 5.94
C ALA A 292 9.50 -16.10 6.36
N CYS A 293 9.25 -15.97 7.67
CA CYS A 293 8.00 -15.40 8.19
C CYS A 293 7.89 -13.88 7.98
N VAL A 294 9.02 -13.17 8.02
CA VAL A 294 9.10 -11.72 7.77
C VAL A 294 8.77 -11.47 6.30
N ASP A 295 9.41 -12.22 5.40
CA ASP A 295 9.22 -12.08 3.95
C ASP A 295 7.83 -12.53 3.48
N THR A 296 7.23 -13.53 4.13
CA THR A 296 5.89 -14.03 3.78
C THR A 296 4.76 -13.18 4.34
N CYS A 297 4.97 -12.38 5.40
CA CYS A 297 3.89 -11.66 6.09
C CYS A 297 3.31 -10.48 5.28
N PRO A 298 2.14 -10.60 4.62
CA PRO A 298 1.61 -9.56 3.70
C PRO A 298 1.35 -8.21 4.38
N CYS A 299 1.20 -8.22 5.70
CA CYS A 299 0.92 -7.02 6.49
C CYS A 299 2.18 -6.33 7.05
N ASP A 300 3.40 -6.80 6.78
CA ASP A 300 4.62 -6.31 7.46
C ASP A 300 4.53 -6.26 9.00
N ALA A 301 3.77 -7.19 9.58
CA ALA A 301 3.56 -7.27 11.02
C ALA A 301 4.74 -7.95 11.77
N LEU A 302 5.73 -8.47 11.07
CA LEU A 302 6.92 -9.13 11.62
C LEU A 302 8.17 -8.44 11.11
N ALA A 303 9.15 -8.20 11.98
CA ALA A 303 10.40 -7.55 11.59
C ALA A 303 11.58 -8.04 12.43
N PHE A 304 12.80 -7.81 11.93
CA PHE A 304 14.01 -7.93 12.72
C PHE A 304 14.25 -6.63 13.51
N PRO A 305 14.47 -6.70 14.84
CA PRO A 305 14.73 -5.53 15.65
C PRO A 305 16.12 -4.93 15.37
N VAL A 306 16.22 -3.62 15.49
CA VAL A 306 17.46 -2.86 15.28
C VAL A 306 18.02 -2.45 16.63
N SER A 307 19.32 -2.70 16.84
CA SER A 307 20.01 -2.27 18.06
C SER A 307 20.18 -0.75 18.07
N THR A 308 19.76 -0.10 19.17
CA THR A 308 19.93 1.35 19.37
C THR A 308 21.19 1.69 20.15
N ALA A 309 21.85 0.69 20.75
CA ALA A 309 23.06 0.87 21.55
C ALA A 309 23.96 -0.38 21.52
N PRO A 310 25.29 -0.23 21.51
CA PRO A 310 26.22 -1.36 21.54
C PRO A 310 25.96 -2.31 22.73
N GLY A 311 25.93 -3.61 22.47
CA GLY A 311 25.73 -4.66 23.49
C GLY A 311 24.28 -4.94 23.87
N GLN A 312 23.31 -4.23 23.29
CA GLN A 312 21.88 -4.51 23.49
C GLN A 312 21.52 -5.87 22.87
N ARG A 313 21.02 -6.80 23.70
CA ARG A 313 20.44 -8.06 23.23
C ARG A 313 18.97 -7.83 22.94
N LEU A 314 18.57 -8.11 21.71
CA LEU A 314 17.19 -8.00 21.25
C LEU A 314 16.61 -9.39 21.07
N ASP A 315 15.28 -9.46 21.04
CA ASP A 315 14.58 -10.64 20.56
C ASP A 315 15.00 -10.97 19.12
N ARG A 316 14.81 -12.23 18.71
CA ARG A 316 15.17 -12.67 17.37
C ARG A 316 14.26 -12.03 16.33
N ILE A 317 12.97 -11.88 16.64
CA ILE A 317 11.95 -11.25 15.79
C ILE A 317 11.01 -10.43 16.66
N THR A 318 10.65 -9.24 16.20
CA THR A 318 9.58 -8.42 16.78
C THR A 318 8.28 -8.56 15.99
N LYS A 319 7.15 -8.41 16.71
CA LYS A 319 5.81 -8.39 16.12
C LYS A 319 5.12 -7.06 16.38
N HIS A 320 4.43 -6.54 15.36
CA HIS A 320 3.45 -5.48 15.48
C HIS A 320 2.06 -6.10 15.42
N ASP A 321 1.62 -6.54 16.59
CA ASP A 321 0.41 -7.35 16.71
C ASP A 321 -0.84 -6.62 16.17
N GLN A 322 -0.88 -5.29 16.35
CA GLN A 322 -1.97 -4.45 15.85
C GLN A 322 -2.13 -4.46 14.32
N TYR A 323 -1.11 -4.84 13.54
CA TYR A 323 -1.17 -4.87 12.07
C TYR A 323 -1.37 -6.27 11.49
N CYS A 324 -1.29 -7.30 12.32
CA CYS A 324 -1.51 -8.67 11.89
C CYS A 324 -3.01 -8.92 11.66
N ILE A 325 -3.34 -9.66 10.61
CA ILE A 325 -4.71 -10.13 10.32
C ILE A 325 -4.97 -11.57 10.72
N ARG A 326 -3.99 -12.26 11.32
CA ARG A 326 -4.09 -13.69 11.69
C ARG A 326 -4.34 -14.64 10.50
N CYS A 327 -3.73 -14.38 9.35
CA CYS A 327 -3.85 -15.26 8.18
C CYS A 327 -3.14 -16.63 8.35
N LYS A 328 -2.25 -16.78 9.33
CA LYS A 328 -1.41 -17.97 9.59
C LYS A 328 -0.31 -18.29 8.55
N ALA A 329 -0.11 -17.44 7.53
CA ALA A 329 0.94 -17.67 6.51
C ALA A 329 2.35 -17.78 7.13
N CYS A 330 2.66 -16.95 8.13
CA CYS A 330 3.94 -16.98 8.86
C CYS A 330 4.16 -18.29 9.64
N ALA A 331 3.10 -18.88 10.22
CA ALA A 331 3.19 -20.16 10.92
C ALA A 331 3.42 -21.31 9.93
N LYS A 332 2.76 -21.27 8.76
CA LYS A 332 2.90 -22.29 7.70
C LYS A 332 4.30 -22.33 7.08
N VAL A 333 4.93 -21.17 6.89
CA VAL A 333 6.27 -21.10 6.29
C VAL A 333 7.39 -21.38 7.29
N CYS A 334 7.11 -21.41 8.60
CA CYS A 334 8.14 -21.58 9.62
C CYS A 334 8.61 -23.05 9.68
N PRO A 335 9.86 -23.36 9.29
CA PRO A 335 10.35 -24.74 9.28
C PRO A 335 10.56 -25.32 10.69
N ASN A 336 10.69 -24.45 11.69
CA ASN A 336 10.99 -24.84 13.07
C ASN A 336 9.75 -24.82 13.99
N GLY A 337 8.57 -24.47 13.47
CA GLY A 337 7.35 -24.35 14.28
C GLY A 337 7.44 -23.27 15.37
N ALA A 338 8.28 -22.25 15.20
CA ALA A 338 8.52 -21.20 16.19
C ALA A 338 7.42 -20.12 16.25
N ILE A 339 6.39 -20.21 15.39
CA ILE A 339 5.32 -19.20 15.30
C ILE A 339 3.98 -19.90 15.39
N THR A 340 3.16 -19.44 16.33
CA THR A 340 1.79 -19.91 16.53
C THR A 340 0.82 -18.76 16.30
N VAL A 341 -0.21 -18.99 15.49
CA VAL A 341 -1.27 -18.02 15.22
C VAL A 341 -2.61 -18.66 15.52
N THR A 342 -3.38 -18.08 16.43
CA THR A 342 -4.72 -18.54 16.81
C THR A 342 -5.77 -17.55 16.31
N ARG A 343 -7.00 -18.03 16.04
CA ARG A 343 -8.16 -17.19 15.71
C ARG A 343 -9.27 -17.44 16.72
N THR A 344 -9.55 -16.47 17.57
CA THR A 344 -10.59 -16.58 18.61
C THR A 344 -11.97 -16.20 18.08
N GLU A 345 -12.03 -15.20 17.20
CA GLU A 345 -13.27 -14.69 16.62
C GLU A 345 -13.07 -14.43 15.13
N ILE A 346 -14.16 -14.57 14.38
CA ILE A 346 -14.22 -14.33 12.95
C ILE A 346 -15.44 -13.47 12.70
N ASP A 347 -15.24 -12.32 12.07
CA ASP A 347 -16.31 -11.38 11.76
C ASP A 347 -16.85 -11.65 10.35
N HIS A 348 -18.09 -12.12 10.26
CA HIS A 348 -18.70 -12.56 9.02
C HIS A 348 -20.22 -12.31 8.98
N THR A 349 -20.79 -12.33 7.79
CA THR A 349 -22.24 -12.22 7.58
C THR A 349 -23.00 -13.44 8.14
N PRO A 350 -24.31 -13.33 8.43
CA PRO A 350 -25.07 -14.42 9.04
C PRO A 350 -25.02 -15.72 8.22
N ILE A 351 -24.69 -16.84 8.87
CA ILE A 351 -24.58 -18.16 8.23
C ILE A 351 -25.85 -18.97 8.49
N LYS A 352 -26.50 -19.44 7.42
CA LYS A 352 -27.68 -20.33 7.50
C LYS A 352 -27.30 -21.82 7.32
N SER A 353 -26.26 -22.12 6.52
CA SER A 353 -25.86 -23.49 6.20
C SER A 353 -24.96 -24.10 7.25
N VAL A 354 -25.30 -25.30 7.74
CA VAL A 354 -24.49 -26.06 8.72
C VAL A 354 -23.08 -26.31 8.20
N THR A 355 -22.94 -26.70 6.94
CA THR A 355 -21.62 -26.95 6.33
C THR A 355 -20.73 -25.72 6.27
N TRP A 356 -21.32 -24.52 6.18
CA TRP A 356 -20.56 -23.27 6.23
C TRP A 356 -20.17 -22.93 7.66
N LEU A 357 -21.07 -23.14 8.64
CA LEU A 357 -20.73 -22.97 10.06
C LEU A 357 -19.54 -23.85 10.43
N ASP A 358 -19.57 -25.13 10.06
CA ASP A 358 -18.47 -26.07 10.32
C ASP A 358 -17.15 -25.60 9.68
N ALA A 359 -17.20 -25.06 8.46
CA ALA A 359 -16.02 -24.53 7.77
C ALA A 359 -15.44 -23.28 8.44
N PHE A 360 -16.30 -22.37 8.91
CA PHE A 360 -15.89 -21.19 9.69
C PHE A 360 -15.33 -21.56 11.06
N ASP A 361 -15.89 -22.58 11.72
CA ASP A 361 -15.38 -23.05 13.01
C ASP A 361 -14.05 -23.81 12.84
N ALA A 362 -13.87 -24.57 11.75
CA ALA A 362 -12.63 -25.26 11.45
C ALA A 362 -11.42 -24.33 11.31
N ILE A 363 -11.62 -23.06 10.94
CA ILE A 363 -10.53 -22.10 10.76
C ILE A 363 -10.14 -21.35 12.04
N LYS A 364 -10.90 -21.48 13.14
CA LYS A 364 -10.61 -20.83 14.44
C LYS A 364 -9.33 -21.39 15.09
N ASN A 365 -9.05 -22.68 14.97
CA ASN A 365 -7.91 -23.33 15.65
C ASN A 365 -6.82 -23.84 14.72
#